data_AF-A0A1S6HRC5-F1
#
_entry.id   AF-A0A1S6HRC5-F1
#
_cell.length_a   1.000
_cell.length_b   1.000
_cell.length_c   1.000
_cell.angle_alpha   90.00
_cell.angle_beta   90.00
_cell.angle_gamma   90.00
#
_symmetry.space_group_name_H-M   'P 1'
#
loop_
_entity.id
_entity.type
_entity.pdbx_description
1 polymer ?
#
loop_
_entity_poly.entity_id
_entity_poly.type
_entity_poly.pdbx_seq_one_letter_code
_entity_poly.pdbx_strand_id
1 'polypeptide(L)'
;MHNEGLVNTKAILKKTGLGLLCFSAVMLMGCSDDELDSSGNPDAEASKQVTPSPCFWVGPYNIEHPDRNFAYPDTGANYWHAGYILPIGATLKLNGQYPYARYISINSYRADTSPASSLTDRDIEPDQGDFNPYQQGAERQNASRDFTIALANGTPDGEAPSNTLYDHAEPGDKSTLIYRIYVADEGSDEFGNVELPAVELTLDTGEVLVGDQACSALQVDTDNLAIPLIPAETYQQVRANPAVEPARNPAVWRAAYNGTFGFQCAFLGRCDGTPERQVTYYANADNQYVSTFLNNDFGAVAVTRGKLPLVPKTLASEAIFDERESQLRYWSICQNEYYSQMVTDCIYDEQLAVDEDGYYTIVTSLLDDKPLNATNECGYNYLAWTEKGDGFGRVVKGGVNRLNEALLIVRNMLPKEDFHQAIQNTSVPGDEYVMMGEYLPTTEYMSRADFEGLGCNY
;
A
#
# COMPACT_ATOMS: atom_id res chain seq x y z
N MET A 1 -50.25 -37.21 -40.69
CA MET A 1 -49.51 -38.28 -41.38
C MET A 1 -49.12 -39.28 -40.30
N HIS A 2 -49.92 -40.31 -39.98
CA HIS A 2 -49.88 -41.68 -40.57
C HIS A 2 -48.44 -42.21 -40.63
N ASN A 3 -48.02 -43.35 -40.06
CA ASN A 3 -48.59 -44.67 -39.73
C ASN A 3 -47.69 -45.27 -38.63
N GLU A 4 -48.17 -45.95 -37.58
CA GLU A 4 -48.60 -47.36 -37.49
C GLU A 4 -47.66 -48.44 -38.08
N GLY A 5 -47.37 -49.45 -37.24
CA GLY A 5 -47.16 -50.86 -37.65
C GLY A 5 -45.74 -51.40 -37.40
N LEU A 6 -45.49 -52.21 -36.37
CA LEU A 6 -45.84 -53.65 -36.16
C LEU A 6 -44.73 -54.62 -36.60
N VAL A 7 -44.39 -55.50 -35.64
CA VAL A 7 -44.15 -56.96 -35.79
C VAL A 7 -42.72 -57.46 -36.03
N ASN A 8 -42.16 -58.08 -34.95
CA ASN A 8 -41.85 -59.53 -34.83
C ASN A 8 -40.79 -60.08 -35.82
N THR A 9 -39.80 -60.89 -35.44
CA THR A 9 -39.86 -62.16 -34.71
C THR A 9 -38.43 -62.75 -34.66
N LYS A 10 -38.07 -63.49 -33.59
CA LYS A 10 -37.31 -64.78 -33.53
C LYS A 10 -36.07 -65.01 -34.44
N ALA A 11 -34.98 -65.68 -34.08
CA ALA A 11 -34.54 -66.47 -32.92
C ALA A 11 -33.19 -67.19 -33.29
N ILE A 12 -32.55 -67.87 -32.32
CA ILE A 12 -31.72 -69.11 -32.47
C ILE A 12 -30.33 -68.96 -33.16
N LEU A 13 -29.18 -69.52 -32.74
CA LEU A 13 -28.81 -70.52 -31.72
C LEU A 13 -27.27 -70.53 -31.48
N LYS A 14 -26.87 -70.87 -30.24
CA LYS A 14 -25.75 -71.75 -29.78
C LYS A 14 -24.31 -71.56 -30.28
N LYS A 15 -23.38 -71.49 -29.30
CA LYS A 15 -22.49 -72.60 -28.84
C LYS A 15 -21.65 -72.11 -27.64
N THR A 16 -21.93 -72.57 -26.41
CA THR A 16 -21.18 -73.61 -25.65
C THR A 16 -19.67 -73.40 -25.54
N GLY A 17 -19.22 -73.13 -24.32
CA GLY A 17 -17.85 -73.29 -23.84
C GLY A 17 -17.85 -73.33 -22.32
N LEU A 18 -17.93 -74.53 -21.76
CA LEU A 18 -18.02 -74.86 -20.34
C LEU A 18 -16.62 -74.85 -19.72
N GLY A 19 -16.45 -74.22 -18.56
CA GLY A 19 -15.23 -74.25 -17.76
C GLY A 19 -15.52 -73.92 -16.31
N LEU A 20 -15.96 -74.94 -15.56
CA LEU A 20 -16.13 -74.91 -14.10
C LEU A 20 -14.76 -74.73 -13.41
N LEU A 21 -14.71 -73.87 -12.39
CA LEU A 21 -14.02 -74.18 -11.13
C LEU A 21 -14.63 -73.33 -10.00
N CYS A 22 -15.26 -74.05 -9.07
CA CYS A 22 -15.87 -73.57 -7.83
C CYS A 22 -14.83 -73.05 -6.84
N PHE A 23 -15.23 -72.07 -6.02
CA PHE A 23 -15.30 -72.10 -4.54
C PHE A 23 -15.67 -70.66 -4.10
N SER A 24 -16.95 -70.35 -3.88
CA SER A 24 -17.60 -70.17 -2.55
C SER A 24 -16.90 -69.16 -1.64
N ALA A 25 -17.52 -68.06 -1.20
CA ALA A 25 -18.70 -68.06 -0.33
C ALA A 25 -19.56 -66.77 -0.49
N VAL A 26 -20.88 -66.93 -0.67
CA VAL A 26 -21.99 -66.55 0.26
C VAL A 26 -22.27 -65.03 0.27
N MET A 27 -23.26 -64.53 -0.49
CA MET A 27 -24.72 -64.44 -0.19
C MET A 27 -25.00 -63.49 1.00
N LEU A 28 -25.96 -62.57 1.02
CA LEU A 28 -27.05 -62.19 0.12
C LEU A 28 -27.61 -60.84 0.64
N MET A 29 -28.30 -60.15 -0.27
CA MET A 29 -29.32 -59.12 -0.02
C MET A 29 -30.19 -59.35 1.21
N GLY A 30 -30.59 -58.24 1.83
CA GLY A 30 -31.78 -58.15 2.67
C GLY A 30 -32.23 -56.69 2.78
N CYS A 31 -33.24 -56.32 2.00
CA CYS A 31 -34.03 -55.11 2.23
C CYS A 31 -35.04 -55.41 3.35
N SER A 32 -35.13 -54.56 4.38
CA SER A 32 -36.23 -53.60 4.57
C SER A 32 -36.30 -53.09 6.01
N ASP A 33 -36.94 -51.93 6.13
CA ASP A 33 -37.63 -51.33 7.27
C ASP A 33 -36.88 -50.26 8.08
N ASP A 34 -37.56 -49.11 8.06
CA ASP A 34 -37.40 -47.84 8.75
C ASP A 34 -36.72 -47.91 10.13
N GLU A 35 -35.60 -47.19 10.26
CA GLU A 35 -35.28 -46.46 11.49
C GLU A 35 -34.90 -45.02 11.13
N LEU A 36 -35.58 -44.11 11.81
CA LEU A 36 -35.21 -42.70 11.93
C LEU A 36 -33.76 -42.62 12.39
N ASP A 37 -32.89 -41.99 11.60
CA ASP A 37 -31.69 -41.39 12.18
C ASP A 37 -31.53 -39.95 11.70
N SER A 38 -31.88 -39.05 12.61
CA SER A 38 -31.52 -37.66 12.59
C SER A 38 -30.00 -37.54 12.73
N SER A 39 -29.31 -37.38 11.61
CA SER A 39 -27.99 -36.76 11.61
C SER A 39 -27.92 -35.78 10.43
N GLY A 40 -28.78 -34.77 10.49
CA GLY A 40 -28.41 -33.48 9.90
C GLY A 40 -27.14 -33.06 10.61
N ASN A 41 -26.02 -33.06 9.89
CA ASN A 41 -24.77 -32.46 10.33
C ASN A 41 -25.05 -30.98 10.61
N PRO A 42 -25.13 -30.52 11.87
CA PRO A 42 -24.97 -29.09 12.11
C PRO A 42 -23.48 -28.80 11.88
N ASP A 43 -23.15 -27.64 11.34
CA ASP A 43 -21.75 -27.18 11.21
C ASP A 43 -21.01 -27.69 9.96
N ALA A 44 -21.72 -27.82 8.83
CA ALA A 44 -21.13 -27.27 7.61
C ALA A 44 -21.36 -25.75 7.67
N GLU A 45 -20.42 -25.01 8.25
CA GLU A 45 -20.40 -23.54 8.16
C GLU A 45 -20.57 -23.17 6.69
N ALA A 46 -21.70 -22.53 6.36
CA ALA A 46 -21.91 -21.99 5.05
C ALA A 46 -20.81 -20.96 4.81
N SER A 47 -19.95 -21.22 3.82
CA SER A 47 -18.95 -20.24 3.36
C SER A 47 -19.63 -18.89 3.21
N LYS A 48 -19.13 -17.88 3.91
CA LYS A 48 -19.71 -16.53 3.92
C LYS A 48 -19.81 -16.02 2.49
N GLN A 49 -21.02 -15.90 1.98
CA GLN A 49 -21.24 -15.50 0.60
C GLN A 49 -21.14 -13.96 0.52
N VAL A 50 -19.92 -13.46 0.29
CA VAL A 50 -19.64 -12.02 0.17
C VAL A 50 -20.02 -11.55 -1.23
N THR A 51 -20.87 -10.52 -1.31
CA THR A 51 -21.23 -9.89 -2.60
C THR A 51 -20.25 -8.75 -2.89
N PRO A 52 -19.49 -8.79 -3.99
CA PRO A 52 -18.52 -7.73 -4.31
C PRO A 52 -19.17 -6.35 -4.43
N SER A 53 -18.44 -5.31 -4.04
CA SER A 53 -18.90 -3.91 -4.10
C SER A 53 -17.81 -2.98 -4.66
N PRO A 54 -17.38 -3.17 -5.92
CA PRO A 54 -16.34 -2.35 -6.52
C PRO A 54 -16.71 -0.86 -6.55
N CYS A 55 -18.00 -0.52 -6.52
CA CYS A 55 -18.50 0.86 -6.40
C CYS A 55 -18.02 1.61 -5.16
N PHE A 56 -17.62 0.91 -4.09
CA PHE A 56 -17.18 1.53 -2.84
C PHE A 56 -15.77 2.13 -2.94
N TRP A 57 -14.94 1.60 -3.83
CA TRP A 57 -13.53 1.93 -3.93
C TRP A 57 -13.23 2.68 -5.22
N VAL A 58 -12.48 3.76 -5.11
CA VAL A 58 -11.97 4.54 -6.26
C VAL A 58 -10.44 4.51 -6.22
N GLY A 59 -9.84 4.12 -7.34
CA GLY A 59 -8.41 3.98 -7.51
C GLY A 59 -8.06 3.14 -8.73
N PRO A 60 -6.81 2.66 -8.83
CA PRO A 60 -5.73 2.96 -7.89
C PRO A 60 -5.22 4.41 -8.01
N TYR A 61 -4.56 4.90 -6.96
CA TYR A 61 -3.74 6.12 -6.98
C TYR A 61 -2.28 5.71 -7.12
N ASN A 62 -1.75 5.76 -8.35
CA ASN A 62 -0.37 5.40 -8.66
C ASN A 62 0.10 6.15 -9.92
N ILE A 63 1.33 5.89 -10.35
CA ILE A 63 1.93 6.57 -11.51
C ILE A 63 1.25 6.26 -12.85
N GLU A 64 0.52 5.14 -12.95
CA GLU A 64 -0.20 4.74 -14.17
C GLU A 64 -1.48 5.56 -14.38
N HIS A 65 -1.94 6.26 -13.33
CA HIS A 65 -3.07 7.19 -13.36
C HIS A 65 -2.60 8.62 -13.02
N PRO A 66 -2.12 9.40 -14.01
CA PRO A 66 -1.53 10.72 -13.76
C PRO A 66 -2.46 11.73 -13.07
N ASP A 67 -3.78 11.61 -13.24
CA ASP A 67 -4.79 12.42 -12.54
C ASP A 67 -4.97 12.06 -11.05
N ARG A 68 -4.38 10.94 -10.63
CA ARG A 68 -4.39 10.39 -9.26
C ARG A 68 -2.98 10.22 -8.68
N ASN A 69 -1.96 10.72 -9.36
CA ASN A 69 -0.59 10.75 -8.85
C ASN A 69 -0.35 12.08 -8.12
N PHE A 70 -0.69 12.15 -6.85
CA PHE A 70 -0.41 13.29 -5.96
C PHE A 70 -0.26 12.79 -4.52
N ALA A 71 0.11 13.69 -3.60
CA ALA A 71 0.38 13.38 -2.19
C ALA A 71 1.58 12.45 -1.97
N TYR A 72 2.56 12.48 -2.88
CA TYR A 72 3.80 11.72 -2.79
C TYR A 72 3.57 10.20 -2.65
N PRO A 73 2.84 9.57 -3.59
CA PRO A 73 2.56 8.15 -3.52
C PRO A 73 3.86 7.35 -3.72
N ASP A 74 3.86 6.11 -3.24
CA ASP A 74 4.98 5.19 -3.36
C ASP A 74 4.74 4.23 -4.51
N THR A 75 5.71 4.05 -5.43
CA THR A 75 5.54 3.11 -6.56
C THR A 75 5.63 1.65 -6.14
N GLY A 76 6.06 1.36 -4.92
CA GLY A 76 5.96 0.03 -4.29
C GLY A 76 4.57 -0.28 -3.73
N ALA A 77 3.57 0.59 -3.93
CA ALA A 77 2.24 0.41 -3.36
C ALA A 77 1.11 0.85 -4.30
N ASN A 78 -0.07 0.26 -4.07
CA ASN A 78 -1.32 0.68 -4.66
C ASN A 78 -2.30 1.12 -3.57
N TYR A 79 -3.17 2.07 -3.92
CA TYR A 79 -4.01 2.79 -2.99
C TYR A 79 -5.42 2.93 -3.57
N TRP A 80 -6.44 2.62 -2.77
CA TRP A 80 -7.83 2.88 -3.10
C TRP A 80 -8.46 3.65 -1.97
N HIS A 81 -9.25 4.67 -2.32
CA HIS A 81 -9.99 5.42 -1.34
C HIS A 81 -11.48 5.06 -1.38
N ALA A 82 -12.15 5.26 -0.26
CA ALA A 82 -13.60 5.27 -0.17
C ALA A 82 -14.02 6.58 0.49
N GLY A 83 -14.86 7.36 -0.21
CA GLY A 83 -15.58 8.48 0.36
C GLY A 83 -17.04 8.09 0.56
N TYR A 84 -17.58 8.15 1.77
CA TYR A 84 -18.96 7.73 2.04
C TYR A 84 -19.57 8.49 3.21
N ILE A 85 -20.89 8.44 3.33
CA ILE A 85 -21.64 8.94 4.49
C ILE A 85 -22.31 7.73 5.14
N LEU A 86 -21.97 7.44 6.40
CA LEU A 86 -22.66 6.38 7.15
C LEU A 86 -24.04 6.89 7.61
N PRO A 87 -25.16 6.23 7.22
CA PRO A 87 -26.46 6.59 7.74
C PRO A 87 -26.54 6.49 9.27
N ILE A 88 -27.24 7.42 9.90
CA ILE A 88 -27.39 7.45 11.37
C ILE A 88 -28.00 6.12 11.85
N GLY A 89 -27.36 5.50 12.84
CA GLY A 89 -27.82 4.24 13.44
C GLY A 89 -27.49 2.99 12.61
N ALA A 90 -26.90 3.13 11.42
CA ALA A 90 -26.42 2.01 10.64
C ALA A 90 -25.08 1.46 11.15
N THR A 91 -24.79 0.21 10.80
CA THR A 91 -23.48 -0.40 10.98
C THR A 91 -22.93 -0.84 9.63
N LEU A 92 -21.62 -0.69 9.44
CA LEU A 92 -20.95 -1.01 8.18
C LEU A 92 -19.82 -1.99 8.45
N LYS A 93 -19.70 -3.01 7.60
CA LYS A 93 -18.58 -3.95 7.61
C LYS A 93 -17.87 -3.97 6.26
N LEU A 94 -16.57 -4.20 6.31
CA LEU A 94 -15.75 -4.59 5.18
C LEU A 94 -15.43 -6.08 5.29
N ASN A 95 -15.71 -6.83 4.25
CA ASN A 95 -15.44 -8.26 4.15
C ASN A 95 -14.40 -8.46 3.05
N GLY A 96 -13.21 -8.93 3.38
CA GLY A 96 -12.12 -9.03 2.43
C GLY A 96 -11.26 -10.26 2.63
N GLN A 97 -10.29 -10.42 1.74
CA GLN A 97 -9.19 -11.37 1.88
C GLN A 97 -7.91 -10.60 2.12
N TYR A 98 -7.05 -11.12 2.99
CA TYR A 98 -5.67 -10.66 3.04
C TYR A 98 -5.07 -10.82 1.63
N PRO A 99 -4.47 -9.81 0.99
CA PRO A 99 -3.84 -9.98 -0.32
C PRO A 99 -2.50 -10.70 -0.21
N TYR A 100 -2.00 -11.22 -1.33
CA TYR A 100 -0.64 -11.78 -1.43
C TYR A 100 0.36 -10.63 -1.56
N ALA A 101 0.75 -10.06 -0.41
CA ALA A 101 1.60 -8.87 -0.34
C ALA A 101 2.47 -8.87 0.93
N ARG A 102 3.34 -7.86 1.07
CA ARG A 102 4.15 -7.66 2.28
C ARG A 102 3.38 -6.96 3.40
N TYR A 103 2.52 -6.02 3.01
CA TYR A 103 1.82 -5.19 3.97
C TYR A 103 0.49 -4.68 3.42
N ILE A 104 -0.49 -4.60 4.32
CA ILE A 104 -1.73 -3.84 4.10
C ILE A 104 -2.07 -2.94 5.27
N SER A 105 -2.81 -1.88 4.98
CA SER A 105 -3.56 -1.17 6.00
C SER A 105 -4.79 -0.48 5.45
N ILE A 106 -5.72 -0.21 6.35
CA ILE A 106 -6.82 0.72 6.13
C ILE A 106 -6.73 1.84 7.15
N ASN A 107 -6.79 3.09 6.68
CA ASN A 107 -6.68 4.27 7.51
C ASN A 107 -7.91 5.15 7.26
N SER A 108 -8.43 5.77 8.31
CA SER A 108 -9.37 6.89 8.24
C SER A 108 -8.65 8.22 8.41
N TYR A 109 -9.28 9.30 7.95
CA TYR A 109 -8.65 10.63 7.94
C TYR A 109 -9.55 11.69 8.54
N ARG A 110 -8.90 12.67 9.18
CA ARG A 110 -9.54 13.90 9.61
C ARG A 110 -9.77 14.82 8.40
N ALA A 111 -10.59 15.85 8.60
CA ALA A 111 -10.87 16.85 7.55
C ALA A 111 -9.61 17.57 7.02
N ASP A 112 -8.54 17.63 7.80
CA ASP A 112 -7.25 18.20 7.40
C ASP A 112 -6.33 17.22 6.65
N THR A 113 -6.83 16.02 6.31
CA THR A 113 -6.11 14.91 5.64
C THR A 113 -5.04 14.20 6.48
N SER A 114 -4.95 14.50 7.77
CA SER A 114 -4.08 13.73 8.69
C SER A 114 -4.72 12.38 9.07
N PRO A 115 -3.93 11.33 9.30
CA PRO A 115 -4.43 10.03 9.77
C PRO A 115 -5.19 10.18 11.09
N ALA A 116 -6.32 9.48 11.21
CA ALA A 116 -7.19 9.57 12.38
C ALA A 116 -7.22 8.26 13.18
N SER A 117 -7.53 7.14 12.50
CA SER A 117 -7.40 5.77 12.98
C SER A 117 -6.81 4.88 11.89
N SER A 118 -6.22 3.75 12.27
CA SER A 118 -5.68 2.77 11.34
C SER A 118 -5.88 1.35 11.84
N LEU A 119 -6.09 0.42 10.91
CA LEU A 119 -5.92 -1.01 11.12
C LEU A 119 -4.84 -1.51 10.16
N THR A 120 -3.85 -2.16 10.74
CA THR A 120 -2.66 -2.65 10.06
C THR A 120 -2.70 -4.17 9.99
N ASP A 121 -2.15 -4.76 8.93
CA ASP A 121 -2.24 -6.19 8.61
C ASP A 121 -2.23 -7.16 9.81
N ARG A 122 -1.19 -7.12 10.64
CA ARG A 122 -0.98 -7.99 11.81
C ARG A 122 -2.01 -7.77 12.92
N ASP A 123 -2.69 -6.63 12.94
CA ASP A 123 -3.68 -6.25 13.95
C ASP A 123 -5.12 -6.56 13.50
N ILE A 124 -5.30 -7.01 12.25
CA ILE A 124 -6.58 -7.51 11.77
C ILE A 124 -6.66 -8.99 12.10
N GLU A 125 -7.61 -9.37 12.95
CA GLU A 125 -7.93 -10.77 13.26
C GLU A 125 -8.62 -11.43 12.06
N PRO A 126 -8.26 -12.67 11.71
CA PRO A 126 -8.92 -13.39 10.62
C PRO A 126 -10.34 -13.81 11.00
N ASP A 127 -11.18 -14.08 10.00
CA ASP A 127 -12.47 -14.72 10.22
C ASP A 127 -12.29 -16.14 10.81
N GLN A 128 -13.37 -16.68 11.41
CA GLN A 128 -13.31 -18.00 12.04
C GLN A 128 -12.96 -19.09 11.00
N GLY A 129 -11.85 -19.80 11.22
CA GLY A 129 -11.36 -20.83 10.30
C GLY A 129 -10.31 -20.33 9.30
N ASP A 130 -10.09 -19.02 9.23
CA ASP A 130 -9.10 -18.36 8.39
C ASP A 130 -7.82 -17.99 9.15
N PHE A 131 -6.80 -17.60 8.40
CA PHE A 131 -5.46 -17.33 8.92
C PHE A 131 -4.95 -15.97 8.44
N ASN A 132 -4.35 -15.20 9.36
CA ASN A 132 -3.65 -13.96 9.01
C ASN A 132 -2.21 -14.28 8.53
N PRO A 133 -1.88 -14.04 7.24
CA PRO A 133 -0.58 -14.37 6.64
C PRO A 133 0.53 -13.36 6.99
N TYR A 134 0.22 -12.30 7.73
CA TYR A 134 1.15 -11.22 8.11
C TYR A 134 1.74 -11.40 9.52
N GLN A 135 1.40 -12.49 10.19
CA GLN A 135 1.97 -12.88 11.48
C GLN A 135 3.35 -13.54 11.29
N GLN A 136 4.26 -13.34 12.24
CA GLN A 136 5.56 -14.00 12.22
C GLN A 136 5.42 -15.52 12.17
N GLY A 137 6.05 -16.15 11.19
CA GLY A 137 6.00 -17.60 10.96
C GLY A 137 4.75 -18.10 10.24
N ALA A 138 3.85 -17.21 9.81
CA ALA A 138 2.64 -17.60 9.09
C ALA A 138 2.96 -18.10 7.67
N GLU A 139 2.13 -19.02 7.17
CA GLU A 139 2.15 -19.47 5.78
C GLU A 139 1.51 -18.40 4.89
N ARG A 140 2.32 -17.74 4.05
CA ARG A 140 1.87 -16.61 3.22
C ARG A 140 0.94 -17.02 2.09
N GLN A 141 1.03 -18.27 1.67
CA GLN A 141 0.34 -18.79 0.50
C GLN A 141 -0.95 -19.55 0.86
N ASN A 142 -1.34 -19.54 2.14
CA ASN A 142 -2.59 -20.17 2.59
C ASN A 142 -3.80 -19.46 1.95
N ALA A 143 -4.74 -20.25 1.42
CA ALA A 143 -5.94 -19.76 0.77
C ALA A 143 -7.07 -19.38 1.75
N SER A 144 -7.08 -19.94 2.96
CA SER A 144 -8.01 -19.56 4.04
C SER A 144 -7.50 -18.29 4.72
N ARG A 145 -7.97 -17.14 4.23
CA ARG A 145 -7.42 -15.81 4.54
C ARG A 145 -8.48 -14.71 4.53
N ASP A 146 -9.72 -15.05 4.83
CA ASP A 146 -10.80 -14.06 4.94
C ASP A 146 -10.68 -13.25 6.25
N PHE A 147 -11.14 -12.00 6.23
CA PHE A 147 -11.27 -11.12 7.39
C PHE A 147 -12.52 -10.24 7.31
N THR A 148 -12.98 -9.78 8.48
CA THR A 148 -14.06 -8.80 8.63
C THR A 148 -13.60 -7.62 9.46
N ILE A 149 -13.80 -6.40 8.97
CA ILE A 149 -13.59 -5.15 9.72
C ILE A 149 -14.92 -4.44 9.92
N ALA A 150 -15.21 -4.00 11.14
CA ALA A 150 -16.31 -3.09 11.43
C ALA A 150 -15.85 -1.63 11.20
N LEU A 151 -16.64 -0.86 10.47
CA LEU A 151 -16.48 0.58 10.33
C LEU A 151 -17.46 1.30 11.26
N ALA A 152 -16.92 2.03 12.22
CA ALA A 152 -17.68 2.79 13.21
C ALA A 152 -17.58 4.30 12.92
N ASN A 153 -18.68 5.03 13.12
CA ASN A 153 -18.68 6.47 12.94
C ASN A 153 -18.06 7.21 14.14
N GLY A 154 -17.39 8.33 13.87
CA GLY A 154 -16.87 9.24 14.89
C GLY A 154 -15.54 8.79 15.50
N THR A 155 -15.33 9.12 16.77
CA THR A 155 -14.12 8.78 17.54
C THR A 155 -14.41 7.66 18.54
N PRO A 156 -13.45 6.76 18.82
CA PRO A 156 -13.61 5.76 19.87
C PRO A 156 -13.72 6.41 21.25
N ASP A 157 -14.60 5.88 22.10
CA ASP A 157 -14.62 6.18 23.55
C ASP A 157 -13.76 5.14 24.27
N GLY A 158 -12.45 5.41 24.35
CA GLY A 158 -11.46 4.49 24.91
C GLY A 158 -10.77 3.64 23.86
N GLU A 159 -10.44 2.40 24.22
CA GLU A 159 -9.79 1.44 23.31
C GLU A 159 -10.83 0.92 22.30
N ALA A 160 -10.48 0.99 21.01
CA ALA A 160 -11.32 0.45 19.96
C ALA A 160 -11.40 -1.08 20.08
N PRO A 161 -12.57 -1.70 19.88
CA PRO A 161 -12.66 -3.16 19.81
C PRO A 161 -11.78 -3.72 18.69
N SER A 162 -11.34 -4.98 18.82
CA SER A 162 -10.67 -5.71 17.74
C SER A 162 -11.42 -5.57 16.42
N ASN A 163 -10.68 -5.48 15.32
CA ASN A 163 -11.21 -5.32 13.96
C ASN A 163 -12.20 -4.15 13.78
N THR A 164 -12.09 -3.09 14.57
CA THR A 164 -12.95 -1.90 14.43
C THR A 164 -12.12 -0.69 14.01
N LEU A 165 -12.44 -0.11 12.85
CA LEU A 165 -11.88 1.15 12.41
C LEU A 165 -12.90 2.27 12.60
N TYR A 166 -12.52 3.30 13.35
CA TYR A 166 -13.31 4.51 13.50
C TYR A 166 -13.04 5.47 12.35
N ASP A 167 -14.10 6.01 11.76
CA ASP A 167 -14.05 6.78 10.53
C ASP A 167 -13.76 8.29 10.76
N HIS A 168 -13.82 8.74 12.01
CA HIS A 168 -13.59 10.11 12.47
C HIS A 168 -14.44 11.20 11.81
N ALA A 169 -15.56 10.83 11.17
CA ALA A 169 -16.56 11.76 10.68
C ALA A 169 -17.67 11.93 11.72
N GLU A 170 -18.31 13.11 11.76
CA GLU A 170 -19.55 13.26 12.52
C GLU A 170 -20.70 12.50 11.84
N PRO A 171 -21.76 12.11 12.55
CA PRO A 171 -22.91 11.43 11.95
C PRO A 171 -23.53 12.25 10.82
N GLY A 172 -23.58 11.67 9.62
CA GLY A 172 -24.11 12.32 8.42
C GLY A 172 -23.10 13.16 7.62
N ASP A 173 -21.87 13.31 8.11
CA ASP A 173 -20.77 13.90 7.36
C ASP A 173 -20.04 12.84 6.52
N LYS A 174 -19.33 13.30 5.49
CA LYS A 174 -18.51 12.45 4.64
C LYS A 174 -17.27 11.97 5.40
N SER A 175 -17.07 10.66 5.46
CA SER A 175 -15.81 10.05 5.84
C SER A 175 -14.92 9.76 4.63
N THR A 176 -13.62 9.62 4.87
CA THR A 176 -12.63 9.18 3.89
C THR A 176 -11.77 8.08 4.50
N LEU A 177 -11.71 6.95 3.79
CA LEU A 177 -10.79 5.86 4.07
C LEU A 177 -9.82 5.68 2.92
N ILE A 178 -8.63 5.15 3.22
CA ILE A 178 -7.71 4.64 2.19
C ILE A 178 -7.24 3.25 2.60
N TYR A 179 -7.45 2.30 1.69
CA TYR A 179 -6.90 0.96 1.72
C TYR A 179 -5.62 0.92 0.88
N ARG A 180 -4.58 0.26 1.40
CA ARG A 180 -3.26 0.21 0.77
C ARG A 180 -2.73 -1.20 0.72
N ILE A 181 -2.06 -1.52 -0.37
CA ILE A 181 -1.32 -2.76 -0.55
C ILE A 181 0.11 -2.40 -0.95
N TYR A 182 1.08 -2.83 -0.16
CA TYR A 182 2.52 -2.61 -0.42
C TYR A 182 3.18 -3.92 -0.80
N VAL A 183 3.98 -3.87 -1.87
CA VAL A 183 4.82 -4.98 -2.36
C VAL A 183 3.98 -6.25 -2.50
N ALA A 184 3.06 -6.24 -3.47
CA ALA A 184 2.39 -7.45 -3.90
C ALA A 184 3.43 -8.49 -4.36
N ASP A 185 3.12 -9.77 -4.14
CA ASP A 185 3.96 -10.89 -4.57
C ASP A 185 4.22 -10.80 -6.08
N GLU A 186 5.45 -11.09 -6.50
CA GLU A 186 5.87 -11.01 -7.90
C GLU A 186 4.91 -11.82 -8.81
N GLY A 187 4.43 -11.17 -9.88
CA GLY A 187 3.45 -11.75 -10.80
C GLY A 187 2.00 -11.64 -10.36
N SER A 188 1.72 -11.04 -9.19
CA SER A 188 0.36 -10.68 -8.79
C SER A 188 -0.15 -9.45 -9.53
N ASP A 189 -1.48 -9.32 -9.60
CA ASP A 189 -2.11 -8.06 -10.02
C ASP A 189 -1.96 -6.95 -8.96
N GLU A 190 -2.47 -5.76 -9.28
CA GLU A 190 -2.42 -4.60 -8.39
C GLU A 190 -3.10 -4.83 -7.04
N PHE A 191 -4.06 -5.76 -6.96
CA PHE A 191 -4.82 -6.12 -5.78
C PHE A 191 -4.14 -7.23 -4.95
N GLY A 192 -3.00 -7.76 -5.39
CA GLY A 192 -2.37 -8.91 -4.75
C GLY A 192 -3.21 -10.19 -4.88
N ASN A 193 -3.79 -10.42 -6.07
CA ASN A 193 -4.58 -11.58 -6.48
C ASN A 193 -5.81 -11.90 -5.60
N VAL A 194 -6.41 -10.87 -5.00
CA VAL A 194 -7.69 -10.95 -4.28
C VAL A 194 -8.57 -9.76 -4.67
N GLU A 195 -9.86 -9.79 -4.34
CA GLU A 195 -10.74 -8.62 -4.56
C GLU A 195 -10.58 -7.58 -3.45
N LEU A 196 -10.90 -6.32 -3.76
CA LEU A 196 -11.00 -5.27 -2.73
C LEU A 196 -12.13 -5.61 -1.73
N PRO A 197 -12.00 -5.22 -0.44
CA PRO A 197 -12.99 -5.57 0.58
C PRO A 197 -14.40 -5.09 0.24
N ALA A 198 -15.37 -5.99 0.28
CA ALA A 198 -16.75 -5.70 -0.04
C ALA A 198 -17.54 -5.18 1.17
N VAL A 199 -18.50 -4.27 0.92
CA VAL A 199 -19.32 -3.66 1.97
C VAL A 199 -20.58 -4.46 2.29
N GLU A 200 -20.87 -4.57 3.58
CA GLU A 200 -22.17 -5.00 4.13
C GLU A 200 -22.69 -3.89 5.04
N LEU A 201 -23.79 -3.25 4.66
CA LEU A 201 -24.43 -2.18 5.41
C LEU A 201 -25.69 -2.72 6.09
N THR A 202 -25.78 -2.62 7.41
CA THR A 202 -27.03 -2.88 8.14
C THR A 202 -27.63 -1.56 8.58
N LEU A 203 -28.82 -1.21 8.06
CA LEU A 203 -29.54 0.01 8.42
C LEU A 203 -30.08 -0.06 9.86
N ASP A 204 -30.52 1.09 10.38
CA ASP A 204 -31.16 1.18 11.70
C ASP A 204 -32.45 0.34 11.82
N THR A 205 -33.11 0.07 10.70
CA THR A 205 -34.26 -0.84 10.56
C THR A 205 -33.89 -2.31 10.71
N GLY A 206 -32.61 -2.66 10.64
CA GLY A 206 -32.09 -4.03 10.56
C GLY A 206 -32.03 -4.61 9.15
N GLU A 207 -32.40 -3.84 8.12
CA GLU A 207 -32.23 -4.24 6.71
C GLU A 207 -30.74 -4.30 6.34
N VAL A 208 -30.32 -5.40 5.71
CA VAL A 208 -28.95 -5.62 5.24
C VAL A 208 -28.87 -5.34 3.74
N LEU A 209 -28.01 -4.40 3.36
CA LEU A 209 -27.71 -4.01 1.98
C LEU A 209 -26.28 -4.42 1.63
N VAL A 210 -26.08 -4.87 0.39
CA VAL A 210 -24.77 -5.27 -0.15
C VAL A 210 -24.59 -4.75 -1.58
N GLY A 211 -23.36 -4.77 -2.10
CA GLY A 211 -23.05 -4.35 -3.47
C GLY A 211 -23.53 -2.92 -3.77
N ASP A 212 -24.13 -2.72 -4.94
CA ASP A 212 -24.62 -1.41 -5.39
C ASP A 212 -25.69 -0.79 -4.47
N GLN A 213 -26.49 -1.62 -3.80
CA GLN A 213 -27.51 -1.13 -2.86
C GLN A 213 -26.87 -0.48 -1.64
N ALA A 214 -25.82 -1.11 -1.10
CA ALA A 214 -25.04 -0.54 -0.01
C ALA A 214 -24.32 0.74 -0.45
N CYS A 215 -23.64 0.74 -1.60
CA CYS A 215 -22.98 1.94 -2.13
C CYS A 215 -23.95 3.11 -2.32
N SER A 216 -25.16 2.84 -2.83
CA SER A 216 -26.20 3.87 -3.01
C SER A 216 -26.65 4.45 -1.66
N ALA A 217 -26.89 3.60 -0.67
CA ALA A 217 -27.31 4.02 0.67
C ALA A 217 -26.20 4.79 1.43
N LEU A 218 -24.95 4.39 1.21
CA LEU A 218 -23.75 5.06 1.73
C LEU A 218 -23.42 6.37 1.02
N GLN A 219 -24.13 6.71 -0.07
CA GLN A 219 -23.84 7.88 -0.91
C GLN A 219 -22.35 7.95 -1.28
N VAL A 220 -21.79 6.83 -1.74
CA VAL A 220 -20.37 6.74 -2.07
C VAL A 220 -20.00 7.81 -3.09
N ASP A 221 -18.97 8.59 -2.78
CA ASP A 221 -18.36 9.56 -3.66
C ASP A 221 -17.31 8.88 -4.55
N THR A 222 -17.38 9.19 -5.84
CA THR A 222 -16.48 8.67 -6.87
C THR A 222 -15.47 9.69 -7.37
N ASP A 223 -15.51 10.93 -6.86
CA ASP A 223 -14.54 11.96 -7.20
C ASP A 223 -13.14 11.58 -6.70
N ASN A 224 -12.11 11.96 -7.47
CA ASN A 224 -10.74 11.79 -7.02
C ASN A 224 -10.51 12.64 -5.76
N LEU A 225 -9.72 12.11 -4.82
CA LEU A 225 -9.25 12.84 -3.66
C LEU A 225 -8.47 14.08 -4.09
N ALA A 226 -8.45 15.07 -3.21
CA ALA A 226 -7.70 16.30 -3.38
C ALA A 226 -6.97 16.65 -2.09
N ILE A 227 -5.85 17.37 -2.23
CA ILE A 227 -5.05 17.83 -1.11
C ILE A 227 -4.91 19.35 -1.14
N PRO A 228 -4.78 20.00 0.02
CA PRO A 228 -4.51 21.42 0.06
C PRO A 228 -3.11 21.72 -0.48
N LEU A 229 -3.05 22.59 -1.50
CA LEU A 229 -1.82 23.18 -1.99
C LEU A 229 -1.53 24.52 -1.31
N ILE A 230 -0.26 24.88 -1.22
CA ILE A 230 0.12 26.25 -0.84
C ILE A 230 -0.45 27.21 -1.91
N PRO A 231 -1.16 28.29 -1.53
CA PRO A 231 -1.72 29.22 -2.50
C PRO A 231 -0.66 29.70 -3.50
N ALA A 232 -1.01 29.71 -4.78
CA ALA A 232 -0.06 29.98 -5.87
C ALA A 232 0.70 31.31 -5.68
N GLU A 233 -0.01 32.38 -5.31
CA GLU A 233 0.58 33.68 -5.03
C GLU A 233 1.56 33.63 -3.86
N THR A 234 1.21 32.93 -2.78
CA THR A 234 2.09 32.75 -1.61
C THR A 234 3.35 31.99 -2.01
N TYR A 235 3.21 30.91 -2.77
CA TYR A 235 4.36 30.14 -3.25
C TYR A 235 5.28 30.99 -4.14
N GLN A 236 4.72 31.70 -5.13
CA GLN A 236 5.50 32.60 -5.98
C GLN A 236 6.22 33.69 -5.21
N GLN A 237 5.57 34.30 -4.21
CA GLN A 237 6.17 35.32 -3.36
C GLN A 237 7.36 34.79 -2.56
N VAL A 238 7.24 33.62 -1.92
CA VAL A 238 8.37 33.04 -1.17
C VAL A 238 9.49 32.61 -2.11
N ARG A 239 9.17 32.05 -3.28
CA ARG A 239 10.16 31.65 -4.28
C ARG A 239 10.86 32.82 -4.97
N ALA A 240 10.32 34.03 -4.90
CA ALA A 240 10.97 35.23 -5.42
C ALA A 240 12.13 35.72 -4.53
N ASN A 241 12.30 35.17 -3.34
CA ASN A 241 13.39 35.53 -2.42
C ASN A 241 14.61 34.63 -2.62
N PRO A 242 15.68 35.09 -3.31
CA PRO A 242 16.86 34.26 -3.57
C PRO A 242 17.70 34.00 -2.30
N ALA A 243 17.41 34.65 -1.17
CA ALA A 243 18.13 34.42 0.08
C ALA A 243 17.76 33.09 0.74
N VAL A 244 16.64 32.47 0.35
CA VAL A 244 16.16 31.21 0.94
C VAL A 244 15.88 30.22 -0.18
N GLU A 245 16.88 29.40 -0.47
CA GLU A 245 16.72 28.22 -1.33
C GLU A 245 16.56 26.95 -0.47
N PRO A 246 15.56 26.10 -0.77
CA PRO A 246 15.37 24.84 -0.06
C PRO A 246 16.54 23.87 -0.26
N ALA A 247 17.01 23.73 -1.51
CA ALA A 247 18.10 22.85 -1.85
C ALA A 247 19.45 23.39 -1.33
N ARG A 248 20.31 22.49 -0.86
CA ARG A 248 21.64 22.80 -0.30
C ARG A 248 22.70 21.90 -0.94
N ASN A 249 23.96 22.34 -0.88
CA ASN A 249 25.13 21.56 -1.30
C ASN A 249 26.19 21.55 -0.18
N PRO A 250 26.46 20.40 0.48
CA PRO A 250 25.76 19.12 0.32
C PRO A 250 24.28 19.23 0.74
N ALA A 251 23.45 18.27 0.29
CA ALA A 251 22.03 18.32 0.60
C ALA A 251 21.78 18.07 2.10
N VAL A 252 20.75 18.69 2.63
CA VAL A 252 20.35 18.53 4.03
C VAL A 252 19.07 17.71 4.09
N TRP A 253 19.14 16.56 4.74
CA TRP A 253 17.99 15.69 4.98
C TRP A 253 17.28 16.09 6.27
N ARG A 254 15.94 16.12 6.24
CA ARG A 254 15.10 16.56 7.36
C ARG A 254 13.94 15.63 7.58
N ALA A 255 13.62 15.35 8.84
CA ALA A 255 12.42 14.62 9.21
C ALA A 255 11.16 15.46 8.94
N ALA A 256 10.10 14.80 8.47
CA ALA A 256 8.80 15.43 8.31
C ALA A 256 8.06 15.47 9.66
N TYR A 257 7.58 16.64 10.05
CA TYR A 257 6.75 16.83 11.25
C TYR A 257 5.32 17.19 10.86
N ASN A 258 5.11 18.38 10.30
CA ASN A 258 3.83 18.80 9.71
C ASN A 258 4.08 19.76 8.54
N GLY A 259 3.08 19.93 7.67
CA GLY A 259 3.22 20.72 6.43
C GLY A 259 3.55 22.20 6.67
N THR A 260 2.99 22.82 7.72
CA THR A 260 3.27 24.21 8.08
C THR A 260 4.73 24.42 8.46
N PHE A 261 5.25 23.58 9.35
CA PHE A 261 6.65 23.63 9.75
C PHE A 261 7.57 23.34 8.55
N GLY A 262 7.27 22.30 7.76
CA GLY A 262 8.05 21.95 6.58
C GLY A 262 8.17 23.12 5.58
N PHE A 263 7.06 23.80 5.30
CA PHE A 263 7.05 24.99 4.42
C PHE A 263 7.86 26.16 5.02
N GLN A 264 7.69 26.44 6.32
CA GLN A 264 8.41 27.52 7.00
C GLN A 264 9.92 27.26 7.06
N CYS A 265 10.35 26.03 7.32
CA CYS A 265 11.76 25.68 7.33
C CYS A 265 12.35 25.77 5.92
N ALA A 266 11.73 25.11 4.92
CA ALA A 266 12.27 25.04 3.57
C ALA A 266 12.28 26.39 2.83
N PHE A 267 11.21 27.19 2.94
CA PHE A 267 11.03 28.39 2.10
C PHE A 267 11.14 29.71 2.86
N LEU A 268 11.14 29.69 4.20
CA LEU A 268 11.34 30.90 5.03
C LEU A 268 12.57 30.82 5.93
N GLY A 269 13.31 29.70 5.91
CA GLY A 269 14.52 29.49 6.74
C GLY A 269 14.23 29.36 8.24
N ARG A 270 12.99 29.09 8.62
CA ARG A 270 12.55 28.98 10.03
C ARG A 270 12.48 27.51 10.43
N CYS A 271 13.64 26.95 10.79
CA CYS A 271 13.78 25.52 11.10
C CYS A 271 13.87 25.20 12.60
N ASP A 272 13.88 26.21 13.46
CA ASP A 272 13.94 26.02 14.91
C ASP A 272 12.55 25.68 15.49
N GLY A 273 12.53 25.04 16.66
CA GLY A 273 11.31 24.78 17.43
C GLY A 273 11.08 23.29 17.70
N THR A 274 9.91 22.98 18.26
CA THR A 274 9.46 21.62 18.58
C THR A 274 8.09 21.37 17.94
N PRO A 275 8.02 21.28 16.60
CA PRO A 275 6.77 21.08 15.90
C PRO A 275 6.14 19.74 16.29
N GLU A 276 4.81 19.73 16.37
CA GLU A 276 4.07 18.47 16.48
C GLU A 276 4.27 17.62 15.22
N ARG A 277 4.49 16.32 15.42
CA ARG A 277 4.57 15.34 14.33
C ARG A 277 3.17 14.89 13.97
N GLN A 278 2.61 15.54 12.95
CA GLN A 278 1.32 15.22 12.35
C GLN A 278 1.46 15.40 10.84
N VAL A 279 1.86 14.33 10.17
CA VAL A 279 1.98 14.31 8.71
C VAL A 279 0.60 14.32 8.08
N THR A 280 0.40 15.21 7.12
CA THR A 280 -0.84 15.40 6.35
C THR A 280 -0.76 14.69 4.99
N TYR A 281 -1.66 15.02 4.06
CA TYR A 281 -1.67 14.49 2.69
C TYR A 281 -1.97 13.00 2.64
N TYR A 282 -2.92 12.57 3.46
CA TYR A 282 -3.33 11.17 3.52
C TYR A 282 -2.16 10.22 3.76
N ALA A 283 -1.24 10.59 4.65
CA ALA A 283 -0.14 9.72 5.03
C ALA A 283 -0.66 8.38 5.58
N ASN A 284 0.15 7.32 5.51
CA ASN A 284 -0.12 6.11 6.29
C ASN A 284 0.38 6.34 7.72
N ALA A 285 -0.42 6.00 8.75
CA ALA A 285 -0.06 6.17 10.15
C ALA A 285 1.25 5.46 10.53
N ASP A 286 1.55 4.33 9.87
CA ASP A 286 2.74 3.51 10.15
C ASP A 286 4.04 4.06 9.55
N ASN A 287 3.94 5.07 8.69
CA ASN A 287 5.07 5.60 7.94
C ASN A 287 5.61 6.89 8.58
N GLN A 288 6.93 7.02 8.60
CA GLN A 288 7.61 8.29 8.87
C GLN A 288 8.66 8.59 7.79
N TYR A 289 8.98 9.88 7.65
CA TYR A 289 9.68 10.40 6.47
C TYR A 289 10.87 11.26 6.84
N VAL A 290 11.93 11.11 6.05
CA VAL A 290 12.94 12.16 5.85
C VAL A 290 12.94 12.57 4.39
N SER A 291 13.27 13.83 4.12
CA SER A 291 13.30 14.36 2.76
C SER A 291 14.44 15.34 2.56
N THR A 292 14.83 15.53 1.31
CA THR A 292 15.76 16.59 0.92
C THR A 292 15.35 17.22 -0.40
N PHE A 293 15.52 18.54 -0.49
CA PHE A 293 15.35 19.27 -1.74
C PHE A 293 16.64 19.23 -2.55
N LEU A 294 16.51 18.97 -3.83
CA LEU A 294 17.63 18.93 -4.77
C LEU A 294 17.59 20.09 -5.76
N ASN A 295 18.76 20.50 -6.22
CA ASN A 295 18.90 21.42 -7.34
C ASN A 295 20.08 21.03 -8.25
N ASN A 296 19.81 20.73 -9.53
CA ASN A 296 20.83 20.25 -10.46
C ASN A 296 21.77 21.36 -10.99
N ASP A 297 21.57 22.63 -10.61
CA ASP A 297 22.54 23.70 -10.80
C ASP A 297 23.81 23.50 -9.95
N PHE A 298 23.74 22.72 -8.86
CA PHE A 298 24.91 22.35 -8.05
C PHE A 298 25.77 21.27 -8.72
N GLY A 299 25.20 20.53 -9.67
CA GLY A 299 25.82 19.44 -10.41
C GLY A 299 24.75 18.61 -11.09
N ALA A 300 25.01 18.15 -12.32
CA ALA A 300 24.05 17.41 -13.14
C ALA A 300 23.62 16.08 -12.52
N VAL A 301 24.44 15.52 -11.61
CA VAL A 301 24.21 14.26 -10.93
C VAL A 301 24.18 14.51 -9.42
N ALA A 302 23.09 14.11 -8.77
CA ALA A 302 23.00 13.98 -7.32
C ALA A 302 23.25 12.51 -6.93
N VAL A 303 24.17 12.28 -6.00
CA VAL A 303 24.55 10.94 -5.53
C VAL A 303 24.14 10.82 -4.08
N THR A 304 23.15 9.96 -3.81
CA THR A 304 22.63 9.69 -2.48
C THR A 304 23.17 8.37 -1.95
N ARG A 305 23.80 8.37 -0.77
CA ARG A 305 24.32 7.16 -0.10
C ARG A 305 23.70 7.02 1.28
N GLY A 306 23.43 5.78 1.68
CA GLY A 306 22.96 5.46 3.03
C GLY A 306 23.00 3.95 3.27
N LYS A 307 22.83 3.55 4.53
CA LYS A 307 22.70 2.14 4.88
C LYS A 307 21.25 1.69 4.79
N LEU A 308 20.99 0.57 4.14
CA LEU A 308 19.65 0.00 4.03
C LEU A 308 19.31 -0.77 5.32
N PRO A 309 18.21 -0.45 6.03
CA PRO A 309 17.73 -1.28 7.12
C PRO A 309 17.35 -2.67 6.62
N LEU A 310 17.51 -3.68 7.48
CA LEU A 310 17.02 -5.02 7.16
C LEU A 310 15.49 -5.02 7.11
N VAL A 311 14.93 -5.69 6.09
CA VAL A 311 13.49 -5.81 5.84
C VAL A 311 13.13 -7.28 5.61
N PRO A 312 11.88 -7.70 5.87
CA PRO A 312 11.46 -9.05 5.51
C PRO A 312 11.50 -9.21 3.98
N LYS A 313 11.93 -10.39 3.53
CA LYS A 313 11.92 -10.73 2.11
C LYS A 313 10.58 -11.33 1.75
N THR A 314 9.88 -10.75 0.77
CA THR A 314 8.51 -11.18 0.45
C THR A 314 8.18 -11.11 -1.03
N LEU A 315 8.85 -10.24 -1.80
CA LEU A 315 8.54 -9.99 -3.21
C LEU A 315 8.55 -11.28 -4.04
N ALA A 316 9.51 -12.18 -3.80
CA ALA A 316 9.62 -13.46 -4.49
C ALA A 316 8.62 -14.53 -3.97
N SER A 317 7.48 -14.13 -3.40
CA SER A 317 6.44 -15.03 -2.87
C SER A 317 6.96 -16.02 -1.83
N GLU A 318 7.80 -15.54 -0.89
CA GLU A 318 8.33 -16.39 0.18
C GLU A 318 7.21 -17.14 0.90
N ALA A 319 7.42 -18.45 1.16
CA ALA A 319 6.37 -19.31 1.68
C ALA A 319 5.96 -18.95 3.12
N ILE A 320 6.89 -18.42 3.90
CA ILE A 320 6.73 -18.09 5.31
C ILE A 320 6.99 -16.60 5.51
N PHE A 321 6.13 -15.94 6.29
CA PHE A 321 6.36 -14.57 6.69
C PHE A 321 7.41 -14.51 7.81
N ASP A 322 8.61 -14.03 7.51
CA ASP A 322 9.72 -13.95 8.46
C ASP A 322 10.27 -12.53 8.59
N GLU A 323 10.07 -11.93 9.76
CA GLU A 323 10.57 -10.59 10.13
C GLU A 323 11.43 -10.63 11.41
N ARG A 324 12.05 -11.77 11.74
CA ARG A 324 12.88 -11.92 12.96
C ARG A 324 14.12 -11.05 12.94
N GLU A 325 14.81 -11.00 11.81
CA GLU A 325 16.05 -10.23 11.63
C GLU A 325 15.79 -8.85 11.00
N SER A 326 14.53 -8.51 10.74
CA SER A 326 14.15 -7.25 10.10
C SER A 326 14.19 -6.11 11.11
N GLN A 327 14.62 -4.94 10.67
CA GLN A 327 14.60 -3.68 11.42
C GLN A 327 13.37 -2.83 11.08
N LEU A 328 12.88 -2.92 9.83
CA LEU A 328 11.66 -2.26 9.33
C LEU A 328 10.76 -3.29 8.62
N ARG A 329 9.46 -3.00 8.50
CA ARG A 329 8.57 -3.75 7.60
C ARG A 329 8.79 -3.37 6.13
N TYR A 330 9.08 -2.10 5.86
CA TYR A 330 9.26 -1.57 4.51
C TYR A 330 10.14 -0.32 4.53
N TRP A 331 10.95 -0.17 3.49
CA TRP A 331 11.76 1.01 3.23
C TRP A 331 11.69 1.39 1.74
N SER A 332 11.61 2.68 1.44
CA SER A 332 11.69 3.19 0.07
C SER A 332 12.31 4.57 -0.01
N ILE A 333 12.73 4.94 -1.22
CA ILE A 333 13.11 6.29 -1.60
C ILE A 333 12.48 6.67 -2.94
N CYS A 334 11.89 7.86 -2.99
CA CYS A 334 11.10 8.33 -4.12
C CYS A 334 11.59 9.68 -4.63
N GLN A 335 11.57 9.85 -5.96
CA GLN A 335 11.78 11.13 -6.62
C GLN A 335 10.42 11.82 -6.83
N ASN A 336 10.30 13.04 -6.33
CA ASN A 336 9.03 13.76 -6.28
C ASN A 336 9.16 15.19 -6.79
N GLU A 337 8.02 15.71 -7.24
CA GLU A 337 7.77 17.13 -7.48
C GLU A 337 7.22 17.77 -6.20
N TYR A 338 7.83 18.82 -5.65
CA TYR A 338 7.38 19.38 -4.36
C TYR A 338 5.98 20.03 -4.43
N TYR A 339 5.70 20.84 -5.45
CA TYR A 339 4.48 21.65 -5.47
C TYR A 339 3.26 20.83 -5.93
N SER A 340 3.41 20.06 -7.01
CA SER A 340 2.34 19.18 -7.51
C SER A 340 2.19 17.91 -6.68
N GLN A 341 3.24 17.52 -5.94
CA GLN A 341 3.30 16.32 -5.11
C GLN A 341 3.23 15.00 -5.90
N MET A 342 3.47 15.07 -7.22
CA MET A 342 3.54 13.88 -8.07
C MET A 342 4.85 13.13 -7.80
N VAL A 343 4.79 11.79 -7.76
CA VAL A 343 5.98 10.95 -7.78
C VAL A 343 6.39 10.67 -9.24
N THR A 344 7.69 10.68 -9.50
CA THR A 344 8.26 10.24 -10.78
C THR A 344 8.47 8.74 -10.76
N ASP A 345 9.20 8.26 -9.75
CA ASP A 345 9.44 6.85 -9.49
C ASP A 345 9.95 6.67 -8.04
N CYS A 346 9.97 5.44 -7.56
CA CYS A 346 10.61 5.04 -6.31
C CYS A 346 11.44 3.78 -6.51
N ILE A 347 12.42 3.60 -5.63
CA ILE A 347 13.10 2.32 -5.44
C ILE A 347 12.84 1.89 -4.00
N TYR A 348 12.35 0.68 -3.81
CA TYR A 348 12.16 0.10 -2.48
C TYR A 348 13.19 -0.99 -2.17
N ASP A 349 13.31 -1.30 -0.89
CA ASP A 349 14.34 -2.15 -0.30
C ASP A 349 14.80 -3.37 -1.13
N GLU A 350 13.90 -4.27 -1.53
CA GLU A 350 14.23 -5.50 -2.28
C GLU A 350 14.70 -5.24 -3.72
N GLN A 351 14.53 -4.02 -4.24
CA GLN A 351 14.98 -3.62 -5.58
C GLN A 351 16.41 -3.02 -5.57
N LEU A 352 16.91 -2.60 -4.40
CA LEU A 352 18.20 -1.93 -4.30
C LEU A 352 19.37 -2.92 -4.45
N ALA A 353 20.31 -2.56 -5.31
CA ALA A 353 21.69 -3.05 -5.21
C ALA A 353 22.38 -2.37 -4.00
N VAL A 354 23.01 -3.17 -3.15
CA VAL A 354 23.78 -2.72 -1.99
C VAL A 354 25.16 -3.36 -1.98
N ASP A 355 26.13 -2.70 -1.35
CA ASP A 355 27.47 -3.27 -1.13
C ASP A 355 27.48 -4.33 0.00
N GLU A 356 28.65 -4.92 0.25
CA GLU A 356 28.82 -5.97 1.27
C GLU A 356 28.50 -5.50 2.70
N ASP A 357 28.58 -4.18 2.95
CA ASP A 357 28.29 -3.56 4.25
C ASP A 357 26.84 -3.06 4.36
N GLY A 358 26.03 -3.28 3.32
CA GLY A 358 24.61 -2.92 3.26
C GLY A 358 24.34 -1.46 2.86
N TYR A 359 25.31 -0.77 2.27
CA TYR A 359 25.10 0.58 1.76
C TYR A 359 24.57 0.56 0.33
N TYR A 360 23.54 1.38 0.08
CA TYR A 360 23.10 1.69 -1.28
C TYR A 360 23.77 2.98 -1.75
N THR A 361 23.98 3.08 -3.07
CA THR A 361 24.25 4.34 -3.75
C THR A 361 23.18 4.55 -4.82
N ILE A 362 22.46 5.66 -4.75
CA ILE A 362 21.42 6.06 -5.71
C ILE A 362 21.91 7.29 -6.48
N VAL A 363 21.80 7.21 -7.79
CA VAL A 363 22.18 8.24 -8.72
C VAL A 363 20.92 8.86 -9.29
N THR A 364 20.74 10.15 -9.07
CA THR A 364 19.62 10.92 -9.60
C THR A 364 20.15 11.98 -10.58
N SER A 365 19.60 12.00 -11.79
CA SER A 365 19.90 12.99 -12.82
C SER A 365 18.74 13.11 -13.81
N LEU A 366 18.73 14.15 -14.64
CA LEU A 366 17.91 14.11 -15.86
C LEU A 366 18.35 12.93 -16.73
N LEU A 367 17.44 12.38 -17.53
CA LEU A 367 17.72 11.22 -18.38
C LEU A 367 18.86 11.48 -19.38
N ASP A 368 18.91 12.68 -19.96
CA ASP A 368 20.00 13.09 -20.87
C ASP A 368 21.37 13.15 -20.18
N ASP A 369 21.37 13.36 -18.86
CA ASP A 369 22.55 13.43 -18.01
C ASP A 369 22.86 12.12 -17.28
N LYS A 370 22.10 11.04 -17.52
CA LYS A 370 22.31 9.74 -16.88
C LYS A 370 23.74 9.24 -17.11
N PRO A 371 24.55 9.05 -16.05
CA PRO A 371 25.88 8.47 -16.19
C PRO A 371 25.81 7.03 -16.72
N LEU A 372 26.74 6.67 -17.61
CA LEU A 372 26.76 5.34 -18.23
C LEU A 372 26.99 4.20 -17.23
N ASN A 373 27.73 4.48 -16.16
CA ASN A 373 28.03 3.51 -15.10
C ASN A 373 26.93 3.43 -14.03
N ALA A 374 25.91 4.31 -14.01
CA ALA A 374 24.80 4.27 -13.04
C ALA A 374 23.84 3.09 -13.30
N THR A 375 24.32 1.89 -12.97
CA THR A 375 23.74 0.58 -13.27
C THR A 375 23.93 -0.37 -12.09
N ASN A 376 22.99 -1.29 -11.90
CA ASN A 376 23.03 -2.26 -10.79
C ASN A 376 24.27 -3.16 -10.89
N GLU A 377 24.75 -3.47 -12.10
CA GLU A 377 25.98 -4.23 -12.34
C GLU A 377 27.23 -3.53 -11.79
N CYS A 378 27.20 -2.20 -11.69
CA CYS A 378 28.26 -1.38 -11.09
C CYS A 378 27.99 -1.02 -9.63
N GLY A 379 26.97 -1.61 -9.00
CA GLY A 379 26.59 -1.35 -7.61
C GLY A 379 25.80 -0.05 -7.40
N TYR A 380 25.36 0.59 -8.48
CA TYR A 380 24.60 1.84 -8.42
C TYR A 380 23.14 1.64 -8.81
N ASN A 381 22.26 2.27 -8.06
CA ASN A 381 20.85 2.36 -8.36
C ASN A 381 20.58 3.68 -9.09
N TYR A 382 19.65 3.70 -10.04
CA TYR A 382 19.32 4.92 -10.77
C TYR A 382 17.87 5.30 -10.56
N LEU A 383 17.64 6.56 -10.16
CA LEU A 383 16.32 7.13 -9.98
C LEU A 383 16.19 8.38 -10.85
N ALA A 384 15.29 8.37 -11.82
CA ALA A 384 15.18 9.48 -12.78
C ALA A 384 14.75 10.78 -12.10
N TRP A 385 15.41 11.89 -12.42
CA TRP A 385 15.00 13.22 -11.99
C TRP A 385 13.68 13.61 -12.64
N THR A 386 12.84 14.37 -11.93
CA THR A 386 11.55 14.84 -12.47
C THR A 386 11.72 15.83 -13.63
N GLU A 387 11.15 15.51 -14.79
CA GLU A 387 11.18 16.42 -15.94
C GLU A 387 10.38 17.72 -15.73
N LYS A 388 9.55 17.81 -14.69
CA LYS A 388 8.71 18.99 -14.40
C LYS A 388 9.17 19.76 -13.17
N GLY A 389 10.31 19.41 -12.60
CA GLY A 389 10.90 20.20 -11.54
C GLY A 389 10.05 20.23 -10.27
N ASP A 390 9.72 21.42 -9.79
CA ASP A 390 8.78 21.61 -8.68
C ASP A 390 7.32 21.26 -9.03
N GLY A 391 6.95 21.12 -10.31
CA GLY A 391 5.59 20.79 -10.75
C GLY A 391 4.57 21.93 -10.70
N PHE A 392 5.00 23.18 -10.44
CA PHE A 392 4.09 24.31 -10.22
C PHE A 392 3.09 24.57 -11.37
N GLY A 393 3.60 24.64 -12.60
CA GLY A 393 2.83 24.84 -13.82
C GLY A 393 1.97 23.64 -14.25
N ARG A 394 2.08 22.48 -13.60
CA ARG A 394 1.13 21.38 -13.81
C ARG A 394 -0.24 21.68 -13.23
N VAL A 395 -0.24 22.29 -12.05
CA VAL A 395 -1.45 22.49 -11.24
C VAL A 395 -1.89 23.95 -11.19
N VAL A 396 -1.00 24.90 -11.52
CA VAL A 396 -1.32 26.32 -11.65
C VAL A 396 -1.35 26.72 -13.12
N LYS A 397 -2.53 27.10 -13.62
CA LYS A 397 -2.71 27.57 -14.99
C LYS A 397 -1.83 28.79 -15.27
N GLY A 398 -0.96 28.66 -16.27
CA GLY A 398 0.00 29.73 -16.65
C GLY A 398 1.22 29.82 -15.71
N GLY A 399 1.35 28.92 -14.74
CA GLY A 399 2.54 28.78 -13.93
C GLY A 399 3.73 28.24 -14.73
N VAL A 400 4.94 28.56 -14.27
CA VAL A 400 6.20 28.09 -14.87
C VAL A 400 6.89 27.19 -13.84
N ASN A 401 7.27 25.99 -14.27
CA ASN A 401 8.00 25.04 -13.43
C ASN A 401 9.44 25.48 -13.20
N ARG A 402 9.98 25.17 -12.03
CA ARG A 402 11.42 25.25 -11.73
C ARG A 402 12.09 23.92 -12.04
N LEU A 403 12.44 23.72 -13.31
CA LEU A 403 12.90 22.43 -13.86
C LEU A 403 14.20 21.90 -13.25
N ASN A 404 14.99 22.78 -12.66
CA ASN A 404 16.24 22.45 -11.97
C ASN A 404 16.03 21.86 -10.57
N GLU A 405 14.79 21.79 -10.06
CA GLU A 405 14.51 21.40 -8.69
C GLU A 405 13.84 20.04 -8.57
N ALA A 406 14.01 19.37 -7.44
CA ALA A 406 13.28 18.16 -7.12
C ALA A 406 13.24 17.89 -5.61
N LEU A 407 12.53 16.85 -5.21
CA LEU A 407 12.43 16.38 -3.84
C LEU A 407 12.70 14.88 -3.78
N LEU A 408 13.64 14.45 -2.94
CA LEU A 408 13.75 13.05 -2.52
C LEU A 408 13.04 12.85 -1.20
N ILE A 409 12.31 11.74 -1.07
CA ILE A 409 11.64 11.32 0.17
C ILE A 409 12.04 9.89 0.47
N VAL A 410 12.51 9.63 1.69
CA VAL A 410 12.71 8.28 2.25
C VAL A 410 11.59 7.98 3.24
N ARG A 411 11.10 6.74 3.22
CA ARG A 411 10.03 6.24 4.07
C ARG A 411 10.52 5.07 4.92
N ASN A 412 10.27 5.12 6.22
CA ASN A 412 10.36 3.97 7.13
C ASN A 412 8.97 3.53 7.55
N MET A 413 8.66 2.25 7.43
CA MET A 413 7.40 1.67 7.89
C MET A 413 7.63 0.66 9.02
N LEU A 414 6.83 0.76 10.09
CA LEU A 414 6.79 -0.19 11.21
C LEU A 414 8.19 -0.66 11.68
N PRO A 415 9.00 0.23 12.29
CA PRO A 415 10.26 -0.18 12.86
C PRO A 415 10.06 -1.16 14.02
N LYS A 416 11.01 -2.09 14.18
CA LYS A 416 11.10 -2.88 15.41
C LYS A 416 11.47 -1.99 16.59
N GLU A 417 11.04 -2.40 17.78
CA GLU A 417 11.27 -1.67 19.02
C GLU A 417 12.77 -1.46 19.33
N ASP A 418 13.61 -2.42 18.97
CA ASP A 418 15.06 -2.39 19.17
C ASP A 418 15.83 -1.68 18.03
N PHE A 419 15.15 -1.25 16.96
CA PHE A 419 15.75 -0.46 15.89
C PHE A 419 15.67 1.05 16.21
N HIS A 420 16.60 1.51 17.04
CA HIS A 420 16.61 2.89 17.54
C HIS A 420 16.96 3.95 16.48
N GLN A 421 17.50 3.56 15.33
CA GLN A 421 17.88 4.46 14.24
C GLN A 421 16.73 4.78 13.26
N ALA A 422 15.51 4.36 13.56
CA ALA A 422 14.35 4.66 12.75
C ALA A 422 13.99 6.17 12.75
N ILE A 423 13.44 6.66 11.63
CA ILE A 423 12.92 8.03 11.51
C ILE A 423 11.90 8.36 12.62
N GLN A 424 11.09 7.36 13.01
CA GLN A 424 10.10 7.43 14.07
C GLN A 424 10.68 7.97 15.40
N ASN A 425 11.97 7.78 15.65
CA ASN A 425 12.62 8.20 16.89
C ASN A 425 13.15 9.65 16.84
N THR A 426 13.13 10.31 15.68
CA THR A 426 13.47 11.74 15.57
C THR A 426 12.42 12.60 16.29
N SER A 427 12.88 13.48 17.18
CA SER A 427 12.04 14.18 18.16
C SER A 427 12.01 15.68 17.92
N VAL A 428 13.14 16.28 17.52
CA VAL A 428 13.24 17.70 17.21
C VAL A 428 13.98 17.94 15.90
N PRO A 429 13.56 18.94 15.10
CA PRO A 429 14.27 19.30 13.87
C PRO A 429 15.77 19.50 14.13
N GLY A 430 16.61 18.82 13.34
CA GLY A 430 18.06 18.86 13.48
C GLY A 430 18.67 17.70 14.27
N ASP A 431 17.86 16.83 14.90
CA ASP A 431 18.37 15.61 15.56
C ASP A 431 18.56 14.41 14.62
N GLU A 432 18.21 14.55 13.33
CA GLU A 432 18.12 13.43 12.39
C GLU A 432 19.46 12.68 12.27
N TYR A 433 20.58 13.40 12.17
CA TYR A 433 21.90 12.80 12.06
C TYR A 433 22.28 12.01 13.31
N VAL A 434 21.96 12.56 14.50
CA VAL A 434 22.27 11.92 15.78
C VAL A 434 21.42 10.67 15.98
N MET A 435 20.14 10.72 15.60
CA MET A 435 19.21 9.62 15.80
C MET A 435 19.40 8.50 14.79
N MET A 436 19.52 8.83 13.50
CA MET A 436 19.52 7.83 12.43
C MET A 436 20.93 7.35 12.05
N GLY A 437 21.99 8.12 12.33
CA GLY A 437 23.37 7.73 12.01
C GLY A 437 23.55 7.35 10.54
N GLU A 438 24.10 6.15 10.30
CA GLU A 438 24.36 5.60 8.95
C GLU A 438 23.09 5.40 8.10
N TYR A 439 21.91 5.37 8.72
CA TYR A 439 20.61 5.20 8.05
C TYR A 439 20.00 6.52 7.58
N LEU A 440 20.54 7.68 8.00
CA LEU A 440 20.22 8.96 7.37
C LEU A 440 20.99 9.06 6.05
N PRO A 441 20.32 9.23 4.90
CA PRO A 441 21.04 9.37 3.65
C PRO A 441 21.88 10.66 3.65
N THR A 442 22.98 10.64 2.92
CA THR A 442 23.72 11.85 2.52
C THR A 442 23.57 12.02 1.02
N THR A 443 23.57 13.28 0.55
CA THR A 443 23.54 13.56 -0.89
C THR A 443 24.55 14.62 -1.27
N GLU A 444 25.39 14.30 -2.24
CA GLU A 444 26.37 15.20 -2.84
C GLU A 444 26.07 15.40 -4.33
N TYR A 445 26.63 16.46 -4.92
CA TYR A 445 26.46 16.77 -6.33
C TYR A 445 27.79 16.67 -7.06
N MET A 446 27.76 16.19 -8.29
CA MET A 446 28.93 16.16 -9.16
C MET A 446 28.54 16.31 -10.63
N SER A 447 29.53 16.50 -11.49
CA SER A 447 29.29 16.43 -12.94
C SER A 447 29.10 14.98 -13.37
N ARG A 448 28.42 14.77 -14.51
CA ARG A 448 28.32 13.45 -15.13
C ARG A 448 29.70 12.82 -15.39
N ALA A 449 30.65 13.62 -15.89
CA ALA A 449 31.99 13.15 -16.20
C ALA A 449 32.77 12.71 -14.95
N ASP A 450 32.62 13.44 -13.84
CA ASP A 450 33.25 13.07 -12.56
C ASP A 450 32.67 11.75 -12.03
N PHE A 451 31.34 11.58 -12.10
CA PHE A 451 30.69 10.32 -11.70
C PHE A 451 31.11 9.14 -12.58
N GLU A 452 31.14 9.31 -13.90
CA GLU A 452 31.62 8.29 -14.83
C GLU A 452 33.10 7.94 -14.57
N GLY A 453 33.89 8.93 -14.12
CA GLY A 453 35.28 8.75 -13.70
C GLY A 453 35.48 7.86 -12.47
N LEU A 454 34.45 7.66 -11.64
CA LEU A 454 34.49 6.75 -10.48
C LEU A 454 34.55 5.26 -10.91
N GLY A 455 34.11 4.94 -12.13
CA GLY A 455 34.02 3.56 -12.61
C GLY A 455 32.94 2.77 -11.85
N CYS A 456 33.23 1.52 -11.49
CA CYS A 456 32.31 0.61 -10.79
C CYS A 456 32.88 0.16 -9.43
N ASN A 457 33.67 1.02 -8.77
CA ASN A 457 34.52 0.67 -7.62
C ASN A 457 34.10 1.41 -6.32
N TYR A 458 32.82 1.69 -6.09
CA TYR A 458 32.38 2.69 -5.10
C TYR A 458 31.54 2.14 -3.96
#